data_AF-A0A2V1AFK8-F1
#
_entry.id   AF-A0A2V1AFK8-F1
#
_cell.length_a   1.000
_cell.length_b   1.000
_cell.length_c   1.000
_cell.angle_alpha   90.00
_cell.angle_beta   90.00
_cell.angle_gamma   90.00
#
_symmetry.space_group_name_H-M   'P 1'
#
loop_
_entity.id
_entity.type
_entity.pdbx_description
1 polymer ?
#
loop_
_entity_poly.entity_id
_entity_poly.type
_entity_poly.pdbx_seq_one_letter_code
_entity_poly.pdbx_strand_id
1 'polypeptide(L)'
;MNAAVNIAQRTVTLNYFVEGLTMPILDFVLSRVRRTKAFIVFGNFVLFIAMGVFVHFRGSNDGYRAKYFRDGIAIGMCLVGFSQLFILRVTSVSVQTCTNHEYMATVTALFASFYQIGSAISSSISGAIWTQDMYGQSRGKMADLGVDTDLAQLAYEKRHEFIKVHAWGTDPRRAISLAYADVQKKMCIVGLCLCVPMLAFILLLRDNRLTDDQNLDDAAIDPESGVTAADRGKSRVIFNDDKDVILDTLKKLVGIKPRTGLKEKSVSYTRE
;
A
#
# COMPACT_ATOMS: atom_id res chain seq x y z
N MET A 1 -22.54 -5.47 12.49
CA MET A 1 -21.66 -6.22 13.42
C MET A 1 -21.94 -5.91 14.89
N ASN A 2 -22.57 -6.81 15.65
CA ASN A 2 -22.67 -6.71 17.12
C ASN A 2 -21.35 -7.08 17.83
N ALA A 3 -20.28 -6.32 17.62
CA ALA A 3 -18.99 -6.60 18.24
C ALA A 3 -18.86 -5.86 19.58
N ALA A 4 -18.43 -6.57 20.62
CA ALA A 4 -17.96 -5.94 21.84
C ALA A 4 -16.82 -4.96 21.50
N VAL A 5 -16.74 -3.84 22.22
CA VAL A 5 -15.85 -2.71 21.89
C VAL A 5 -14.40 -3.16 21.73
N ASN A 6 -13.96 -4.10 22.56
CA ASN A 6 -12.65 -4.74 22.50
C ASN A 6 -12.38 -5.49 21.18
N ILE A 7 -13.36 -6.22 20.64
CA ILE A 7 -13.21 -6.97 19.37
C ILE A 7 -13.12 -5.99 18.21
N ALA A 8 -13.94 -4.94 18.21
CA ALA A 8 -13.93 -3.93 17.15
C ALA A 8 -12.57 -3.21 17.07
N GLN A 9 -12.01 -2.81 18.23
CA GLN A 9 -10.70 -2.17 18.28
C GLN A 9 -9.58 -3.11 17.83
N ARG A 10 -9.58 -4.36 18.33
CA ARG A 10 -8.55 -5.36 17.98
C ARG A 10 -8.53 -5.74 16.51
N THR A 11 -9.69 -5.76 15.86
CA THR A 11 -9.80 -6.11 14.43
C THR A 11 -9.04 -5.11 13.57
N VAL A 12 -9.10 -3.81 13.90
CA VAL A 12 -8.40 -2.77 13.14
C VAL A 12 -6.90 -2.81 13.38
N THR A 13 -6.44 -3.17 14.58
CA THR A 13 -5.01 -3.26 14.90
C THR A 13 -4.33 -4.54 14.41
N LEU A 14 -5.11 -5.47 13.87
CA LEU A 14 -4.63 -6.81 13.48
C LEU A 14 -3.65 -6.73 12.30
N ASN A 15 -3.81 -5.73 11.42
CA ASN A 15 -2.87 -5.46 10.32
C ASN A 15 -1.43 -5.21 10.84
N TYR A 16 -1.26 -4.40 11.88
CA TYR A 16 0.05 -4.06 12.46
C TYR A 16 0.69 -5.26 13.14
N PHE A 17 -0.13 -6.13 13.76
CA PHE A 17 0.36 -7.37 14.36
C PHE A 17 0.94 -8.31 13.29
N VAL A 18 0.24 -8.48 12.16
CA VAL A 18 0.73 -9.29 11.04
C VAL A 18 1.97 -8.67 10.38
N GLU A 19 2.01 -7.35 10.26
CA GLU A 19 3.20 -6.62 9.79
C GLU A 19 4.40 -6.97 10.68
N GLY A 20 4.28 -6.85 12.00
CA GLY A 20 5.36 -7.12 12.94
C GLY A 20 5.89 -8.57 12.90
N LEU A 21 5.00 -9.55 12.72
CA LEU A 21 5.41 -10.96 12.58
C LEU A 21 6.12 -11.24 11.24
N THR A 22 5.65 -10.61 10.17
CA THR A 22 6.11 -10.90 8.82
C THR A 22 7.40 -10.13 8.49
N MET A 23 7.65 -8.95 9.09
CA MET A 23 8.87 -8.15 8.92
C MET A 23 10.18 -8.98 9.01
N PRO A 24 10.53 -9.62 10.13
CA PRO A 24 11.81 -10.31 10.27
C PRO A 24 11.97 -11.49 9.28
N ILE A 25 10.87 -12.16 8.95
CA ILE A 25 10.85 -13.25 7.98
C ILE A 25 11.14 -12.71 6.59
N LEU A 26 10.48 -11.61 6.21
CA LEU A 26 10.65 -10.97 4.92
C LEU A 26 12.08 -10.44 4.77
N ASP A 27 12.61 -9.76 5.79
CA ASP A 27 13.96 -9.21 5.77
C ASP A 27 15.02 -10.31 5.63
N PHE A 28 14.84 -11.43 6.34
CA PHE A 28 15.69 -12.61 6.19
C PHE A 28 15.61 -13.19 4.76
N VAL A 29 14.42 -13.30 4.18
CA VAL A 29 14.24 -13.79 2.81
C VAL A 29 14.85 -12.85 1.78
N LEU A 30 14.72 -11.53 1.96
CA LEU A 30 15.33 -10.53 1.08
C LEU A 30 16.85 -10.63 1.09
N SER A 31 17.47 -10.87 2.26
CA SER A 31 18.93 -11.05 2.36
C SER A 31 19.46 -12.20 1.48
N ARG A 32 18.64 -13.22 1.22
CA ARG A 32 18.97 -14.37 0.38
C ARG A 32 18.67 -14.16 -1.11
N VAL A 33 17.47 -13.65 -1.43
CA VAL A 33 16.97 -13.59 -2.82
C VAL A 33 17.55 -12.39 -3.57
N ARG A 34 17.99 -11.34 -2.85
CA ARG A 34 18.72 -10.17 -3.38
C ARG A 34 18.09 -9.48 -4.59
N ARG A 35 16.78 -9.66 -4.80
CA ARG A 35 15.97 -9.00 -5.83
C ARG A 35 14.66 -8.53 -5.22
N THR A 36 14.35 -7.26 -5.40
CA THR A 36 13.23 -6.58 -4.71
C THR A 36 11.96 -6.56 -5.55
N LYS A 37 12.06 -6.45 -6.88
CA LYS A 37 10.91 -6.22 -7.77
C LYS A 37 9.84 -7.32 -7.72
N ALA A 38 10.25 -8.59 -7.68
CA ALA A 38 9.33 -9.72 -7.62
C ALA A 38 8.46 -9.71 -6.36
N PHE A 39 9.02 -9.30 -5.21
CA PHE A 39 8.29 -9.21 -3.95
C PHE A 39 7.28 -8.07 -3.95
N ILE A 40 7.62 -6.93 -4.56
CA ILE A 40 6.69 -5.79 -4.67
C ILE A 40 5.49 -6.17 -5.55
N VAL A 41 5.73 -6.85 -6.67
CA VAL A 41 4.66 -7.35 -7.56
C VAL A 41 3.76 -8.35 -6.83
N PHE A 42 4.36 -9.30 -6.09
CA PHE A 42 3.61 -10.25 -5.27
C PHE A 42 2.75 -9.54 -4.21
N GLY A 43 3.32 -8.56 -3.51
CA GLY A 43 2.59 -7.73 -2.55
C GLY A 43 1.37 -7.05 -3.16
N ASN A 44 1.49 -6.51 -4.38
CA ASN A 44 0.37 -5.87 -5.08
C ASN A 44 -0.74 -6.86 -5.46
N PHE A 45 -0.40 -8.08 -5.87
CA PHE A 45 -1.42 -9.12 -6.12
C PHE A 45 -2.16 -9.51 -4.84
N VAL A 46 -1.45 -9.64 -3.72
CA VAL A 46 -2.08 -9.89 -2.42
C VAL A 46 -2.98 -8.72 -2.01
N LEU A 47 -2.59 -7.47 -2.31
CA LEU A 47 -3.43 -6.29 -2.07
C LEU A 47 -4.75 -6.38 -2.85
N PHE A 48 -4.66 -6.79 -4.12
CA PHE A 48 -5.81 -6.93 -5.01
C PHE A 48 -6.81 -7.94 -4.45
N ILE A 49 -6.32 -9.10 -3.98
CA ILE A 49 -7.13 -10.13 -3.31
C ILE A 49 -7.74 -9.57 -2.02
N ALA A 50 -6.96 -8.87 -1.20
CA ALA A 50 -7.44 -8.30 0.06
C ALA A 50 -8.56 -7.28 -0.15
N MET A 51 -8.42 -6.40 -1.15
CA MET A 51 -9.46 -5.43 -1.52
C MET A 51 -10.71 -6.14 -2.07
N GLY A 52 -10.56 -7.19 -2.87
CA GLY A 52 -11.67 -8.02 -3.33
C GLY A 52 -12.44 -8.69 -2.18
N VAL A 53 -11.72 -9.22 -1.19
CA VAL A 53 -12.30 -9.77 0.05
C VAL A 53 -13.10 -8.68 0.77
N PHE A 54 -12.56 -7.47 0.93
CA PHE A 54 -13.30 -6.38 1.57
C PHE A 54 -14.59 -5.99 0.83
N VAL A 55 -14.58 -5.96 -0.50
CA VAL A 55 -15.80 -5.65 -1.29
C VAL A 55 -16.89 -6.71 -1.05
N HIS A 56 -16.51 -7.97 -0.91
CA HIS A 56 -17.46 -9.06 -0.63
C HIS A 56 -18.03 -8.99 0.79
N PHE A 57 -17.16 -8.87 1.81
CA PHE A 57 -17.57 -8.97 3.22
C PHE A 57 -18.15 -7.67 3.80
N ARG A 58 -17.87 -6.50 3.21
CA ARG A 58 -18.41 -5.24 3.73
C ARG A 58 -19.80 -4.88 3.18
N GLY A 59 -20.33 -5.61 2.20
CA GLY A 59 -21.58 -5.27 1.50
C GLY A 59 -22.89 -5.90 2.02
N SER A 60 -22.84 -6.85 2.94
CA SER A 60 -24.05 -7.50 3.46
C SER A 60 -23.90 -7.66 4.97
N ASN A 61 -24.66 -6.89 5.74
CA ASN A 61 -24.70 -7.03 7.20
C ASN A 61 -26.15 -7.18 7.63
N ASP A 62 -26.75 -8.34 7.33
CA ASP A 62 -28.12 -8.67 7.76
C ASP A 62 -28.28 -8.83 9.28
N GLY A 63 -27.23 -8.61 10.08
CA GLY A 63 -27.28 -8.74 11.54
C GLY A 63 -27.29 -10.20 12.03
N TYR A 64 -27.93 -11.11 11.30
CA TYR A 64 -28.05 -12.54 11.64
C TYR A 64 -26.76 -13.34 11.40
N ARG A 65 -25.97 -13.04 10.36
CA ARG A 65 -24.68 -13.70 10.04
C ARG A 65 -23.46 -12.93 10.55
N ALA A 66 -23.60 -12.20 11.64
CA ALA A 66 -22.59 -11.24 12.11
C ALA A 66 -21.22 -11.85 12.48
N LYS A 67 -21.11 -13.18 12.68
CA LYS A 67 -19.83 -13.86 12.92
C LYS A 67 -19.03 -14.05 11.62
N TYR A 68 -19.67 -14.56 10.58
CA TYR A 68 -19.06 -14.79 9.26
C TYR A 68 -18.46 -13.51 8.66
N PHE A 69 -19.18 -12.39 8.75
CA PHE A 69 -18.69 -11.10 8.26
C PHE A 69 -17.53 -10.53 9.09
N ARG A 70 -17.48 -10.81 10.40
CA ARG A 70 -16.35 -10.39 11.24
C ARG A 70 -15.08 -11.14 10.90
N ASP A 71 -15.20 -12.46 10.79
CA ASP A 71 -14.06 -13.32 10.49
C ASP A 71 -13.50 -12.99 9.10
N GLY A 72 -14.37 -12.73 8.11
CA GLY A 72 -13.94 -12.26 6.78
C GLY A 72 -13.22 -10.90 6.78
N ILE A 73 -13.69 -9.94 7.59
CA ILE A 73 -13.01 -8.65 7.75
C ILE A 73 -11.65 -8.83 8.46
N ALA A 74 -11.56 -9.70 9.46
CA ALA A 74 -10.32 -9.98 10.16
C ALA A 74 -9.28 -10.60 9.21
N ILE A 75 -9.68 -11.56 8.39
CA ILE A 75 -8.81 -12.16 7.35
C ILE A 75 -8.36 -11.08 6.34
N GLY A 76 -9.27 -10.19 5.91
CA GLY A 76 -8.93 -9.06 5.05
C GLY A 76 -7.88 -8.13 5.66
N MET A 77 -7.96 -7.85 6.97
CA MET A 77 -6.97 -7.04 7.69
C MET A 77 -5.61 -7.73 7.75
N CYS A 78 -5.56 -9.05 7.94
CA CYS A 78 -4.32 -9.82 7.84
C CYS A 78 -3.66 -9.65 6.46
N LEU A 79 -4.44 -9.83 5.40
CA LEU A 79 -3.93 -9.78 4.03
C LEU A 79 -3.44 -8.38 3.65
N VAL A 80 -4.12 -7.32 4.10
CA VAL A 80 -3.63 -5.95 3.91
C VAL A 80 -2.34 -5.70 4.67
N GLY A 81 -2.24 -6.09 5.95
CA GLY A 81 -1.00 -5.94 6.71
C GLY A 81 0.18 -6.66 6.05
N PHE A 82 -0.05 -7.88 5.58
CA PHE A 82 0.94 -8.65 4.83
C PHE A 82 1.30 -7.97 3.50
N SER A 83 0.33 -7.52 2.71
CA SER A 83 0.61 -6.85 1.44
C SER A 83 1.35 -5.52 1.60
N GLN A 84 0.93 -4.68 2.55
CA GLN A 84 1.49 -3.35 2.80
C GLN A 84 2.98 -3.44 3.14
N LEU A 85 3.36 -4.47 3.90
CA LEU A 85 4.74 -4.81 4.20
C LEU A 85 5.58 -4.98 2.92
N PHE A 86 5.16 -5.88 2.03
CA PHE A 86 5.89 -6.23 0.81
C PHE A 86 6.02 -5.03 -0.14
N ILE A 87 5.05 -4.12 -0.12
CA ILE A 87 5.08 -2.94 -0.98
C ILE A 87 5.97 -1.86 -0.34
N LEU A 88 5.59 -1.33 0.82
CA LEU A 88 6.25 -0.14 1.37
C LEU A 88 7.68 -0.43 1.83
N ARG A 89 7.89 -1.56 2.52
CA ARG A 89 9.19 -1.87 3.13
C ARG A 89 10.21 -2.25 2.06
N VAL A 90 9.85 -3.15 1.15
CA VAL A 90 10.73 -3.55 0.05
C VAL A 90 11.03 -2.37 -0.87
N THR A 91 10.06 -1.48 -1.10
CA THR A 91 10.31 -0.24 -1.87
C THR A 91 11.29 0.67 -1.13
N SER A 92 11.14 0.86 0.19
CA SER A 92 12.10 1.67 0.96
C SER A 92 13.51 1.09 0.95
N VAL A 93 13.65 -0.24 1.07
CA VAL A 93 14.94 -0.93 0.94
C VAL A 93 15.51 -0.73 -0.46
N SER A 94 14.69 -0.88 -1.51
CA SER A 94 15.12 -0.67 -2.89
C SER A 94 15.57 0.75 -3.19
N VAL A 95 14.98 1.75 -2.54
CA VAL A 95 15.40 3.16 -2.67
C VAL A 95 16.73 3.38 -1.96
N GLN A 96 16.88 2.80 -0.77
CA GLN A 96 18.12 2.90 0.01
C GLN A 96 19.29 2.21 -0.69
N THR A 97 19.07 1.05 -1.33
CA THR A 97 20.14 0.32 -2.04
C THR A 97 20.66 1.02 -3.27
N CYS A 98 19.97 2.05 -3.78
CA CYS A 98 20.37 2.81 -4.96
C CYS A 98 21.02 4.16 -4.63
N THR A 99 21.23 4.43 -3.34
CA THR A 99 21.70 5.73 -2.85
C THR A 99 23.03 5.60 -2.14
N ASN A 100 23.98 6.49 -2.44
CA ASN A 100 25.24 6.59 -1.69
C ASN A 100 24.98 7.09 -0.26
N HIS A 101 25.86 6.71 0.68
CA HIS A 101 25.73 7.10 2.10
C HIS A 101 25.62 8.60 2.31
N GLU A 102 26.29 9.41 1.47
CA GLU A 102 26.24 10.87 1.51
C GLU A 102 24.83 11.44 1.24
N TYR A 103 24.05 10.77 0.39
CA TYR A 103 22.72 11.25 -0.04
C TYR A 103 21.56 10.43 0.56
N MET A 104 21.85 9.39 1.34
CA MET A 104 20.85 8.48 1.92
C MET A 104 19.78 9.23 2.72
N ALA A 105 20.19 10.21 3.52
CA ALA A 105 19.27 11.01 4.33
C ALA A 105 18.32 11.84 3.44
N THR A 106 18.85 12.48 2.40
CA THR A 106 18.06 13.31 1.48
C THR A 106 17.08 12.48 0.67
N VAL A 107 17.50 11.31 0.15
CA VAL A 107 16.62 10.43 -0.61
C VAL A 107 15.52 9.83 0.28
N THR A 108 15.86 9.45 1.50
CA THR A 108 14.87 8.95 2.47
C THR A 108 13.86 10.03 2.84
N ALA A 109 14.30 11.27 3.06
CA ALA A 109 13.41 12.40 3.33
C ALA A 109 12.48 12.70 2.14
N LEU A 110 13.01 12.61 0.91
CA LEU A 110 12.21 12.79 -0.30
C LEU A 110 11.15 11.68 -0.44
N PHE A 111 11.53 10.43 -0.21
CA PHE A 111 10.60 9.29 -0.20
C PHE A 111 9.50 9.47 0.85
N ALA A 112 9.85 9.84 2.08
CA ALA A 112 8.89 10.11 3.14
C ALA A 112 7.95 11.27 2.79
N SER A 113 8.44 12.31 2.11
CA SER A 113 7.62 13.45 1.66
C SER A 113 6.57 13.00 0.65
N PHE A 114 6.95 12.20 -0.35
CA PHE A 114 6.01 11.64 -1.32
C PHE A 114 4.97 10.71 -0.67
N TYR A 115 5.39 9.92 0.32
CA TYR A 115 4.47 9.09 1.09
C TYR A 115 3.42 9.93 1.82
N GLN A 116 3.81 11.04 2.44
CA GLN A 116 2.86 11.94 3.13
C GLN A 116 1.90 12.64 2.16
N ILE A 117 2.39 13.04 0.98
CA ILE A 117 1.53 13.59 -0.08
C ILE A 117 0.47 12.55 -0.50
N GLY A 118 0.89 11.30 -0.72
CA GLY A 118 -0.03 10.20 -1.06
C GLY A 118 -1.07 9.96 0.04
N SER A 119 -0.65 9.98 1.31
CA SER A 119 -1.53 9.84 2.47
C SER A 119 -2.57 10.97 2.55
N ALA A 120 -2.14 12.21 2.30
CA ALA A 120 -3.03 13.36 2.26
C ALA A 120 -4.07 13.24 1.14
N ILE A 121 -3.65 12.88 -0.08
CA ILE A 121 -4.55 12.69 -1.22
C ILE A 121 -5.59 11.59 -0.92
N SER A 122 -5.15 10.44 -0.40
CA SER A 122 -6.05 9.34 -0.04
C SER A 122 -7.06 9.77 1.01
N SER A 123 -6.62 10.51 2.03
CA SER A 123 -7.49 11.02 3.10
C SER A 123 -8.52 12.02 2.55
N SER A 124 -8.13 12.88 1.61
CA SER A 124 -9.05 13.81 0.96
C SER A 124 -10.10 13.11 0.09
N ILE A 125 -9.70 12.12 -0.71
CA ILE A 125 -10.64 11.35 -1.56
C ILE A 125 -11.63 10.57 -0.68
N SER A 126 -11.12 9.88 0.34
CA SER A 126 -11.96 9.16 1.30
C SER A 126 -12.90 10.12 2.04
N GLY A 127 -12.41 11.29 2.46
CA GLY A 127 -13.22 12.33 3.11
C GLY A 127 -14.34 12.84 2.20
N ALA A 128 -14.05 13.10 0.92
CA ALA A 128 -15.04 13.56 -0.05
C ALA A 128 -16.14 12.52 -0.31
N ILE A 129 -15.77 11.25 -0.50
CA ILE A 129 -16.74 10.16 -0.65
C ILE A 129 -17.61 10.06 0.61
N TRP A 130 -16.99 10.16 1.79
CA TRP A 130 -17.70 10.11 3.06
C TRP A 130 -18.74 11.23 3.18
N THR A 131 -18.36 12.49 2.98
CA THR A 131 -19.25 13.62 3.19
C THR A 131 -20.38 13.69 2.17
N GLN A 132 -20.13 13.26 0.92
CA GLN A 132 -21.13 13.30 -0.15
C GLN A 132 -22.12 12.14 -0.08
N ASP A 133 -21.65 10.90 0.14
CA ASP A 133 -22.52 9.73 0.07
C ASP A 133 -23.20 9.38 1.41
N MET A 134 -22.57 9.69 2.54
CA MET A 134 -23.01 9.15 3.83
C MET A 134 -24.40 9.63 4.24
N TYR A 135 -24.68 10.93 4.07
CA TYR A 135 -25.97 11.51 4.45
C TYR A 135 -27.11 10.97 3.56
N GLY A 136 -26.88 10.93 2.24
CA GLY A 136 -27.86 10.40 1.28
C GLY A 136 -28.18 8.92 1.53
N GLN A 137 -27.16 8.09 1.75
CA GLN A 137 -27.32 6.67 2.02
C GLN A 137 -28.02 6.43 3.36
N SER A 138 -27.71 7.21 4.40
CA SER A 138 -28.35 7.09 5.71
C SER A 138 -29.84 7.39 5.65
N ARG A 139 -30.23 8.47 4.94
CA ARG A 139 -31.64 8.81 4.73
C ARG A 139 -32.39 7.76 3.94
N GLY A 140 -31.81 7.28 2.84
CA GLY A 140 -32.42 6.22 2.02
C GLY A 140 -32.68 4.95 2.83
N LYS A 141 -31.69 4.47 3.58
CA LYS A 141 -31.82 3.27 4.41
C LYS A 141 -32.79 3.44 5.58
N MET A 142 -32.93 4.64 6.14
CA MET A 142 -33.94 4.91 7.18
C MET A 142 -35.35 4.89 6.60
N ALA A 143 -35.56 5.49 5.42
CA ALA A 143 -36.83 5.45 4.72
C ALA A 143 -37.25 4.01 4.34
N ASP A 144 -36.30 3.20 3.84
CA ASP A 144 -36.54 1.78 3.51
C ASP A 144 -36.99 0.95 4.72
N LEU A 145 -36.57 1.35 5.94
CA LEU A 145 -36.87 0.67 7.19
C LEU A 145 -38.05 1.31 7.96
N GLY A 146 -38.71 2.32 7.38
CA GLY A 146 -39.85 3.01 8.01
C GLY A 146 -39.47 3.85 9.24
N VAL A 147 -38.20 4.24 9.36
CA VAL A 147 -37.67 5.07 10.46
C VAL A 147 -37.70 6.54 10.05
N ASP A 148 -37.98 7.43 11.01
CA ASP A 148 -37.95 8.88 10.80
C ASP A 148 -36.62 9.35 10.18
N THR A 149 -36.72 10.06 9.05
CA THR A 149 -35.57 10.53 8.28
C THR A 149 -34.83 11.68 8.95
N ASP A 150 -35.44 12.39 9.89
CA ASP A 150 -34.80 13.49 10.61
C ASP A 150 -33.74 12.99 11.60
N LEU A 151 -33.87 11.73 12.07
CA LEU A 151 -32.83 11.04 12.82
C LEU A 151 -31.54 10.83 12.02
N ALA A 152 -31.59 10.90 10.68
CA ALA A 152 -30.40 10.75 9.83
C ALA A 152 -29.42 11.92 10.01
N GLN A 153 -29.94 13.14 10.20
CA GLN A 153 -29.10 14.32 10.43
C GLN A 153 -28.42 14.23 11.80
N LEU A 154 -29.18 13.84 12.83
CA LEU A 154 -28.65 13.64 14.18
C LEU A 154 -27.62 12.49 14.24
N ALA A 155 -27.83 11.42 13.46
CA ALA A 155 -26.88 10.32 13.33
C ALA A 155 -25.60 10.73 12.59
N TYR A 156 -25.68 11.66 11.63
CA TYR A 156 -24.53 12.18 10.89
C TYR A 156 -23.71 13.16 11.73
N GLU A 157 -24.35 14.14 12.35
CA GLU A 157 -23.70 15.19 13.15
C GLU A 157 -23.18 14.66 14.50
N LYS A 158 -23.94 13.77 15.16
CA LYS A 158 -23.65 13.30 16.51
C LYS A 158 -23.63 11.77 16.63
N ARG A 159 -22.78 11.14 15.83
CA ARG A 159 -22.56 9.68 15.78
C ARG A 159 -22.39 9.02 17.16
N HIS A 160 -21.59 9.63 18.04
CA HIS A 160 -21.29 9.04 19.35
C HIS A 160 -22.48 9.06 20.31
N GLU A 161 -23.31 10.10 20.28
CA GLU A 161 -24.54 10.18 21.06
C GLU A 161 -25.59 9.21 20.51
N PHE A 162 -25.72 9.15 19.18
CA PHE A 162 -26.66 8.24 18.51
C PHE A 162 -26.43 6.76 18.85
N ILE A 163 -25.18 6.33 18.92
CA ILE A 163 -24.79 4.94 19.26
C ILE A 163 -25.06 4.58 20.73
N LYS A 164 -25.03 5.57 21.63
CA LYS A 164 -25.34 5.39 23.07
C LYS A 164 -26.83 5.29 23.30
N VAL A 165 -27.62 6.09 22.57
CA VAL A 165 -29.09 6.16 22.72
C VAL A 165 -29.78 4.95 22.05
N HIS A 166 -29.31 4.51 20.89
CA HIS A 166 -29.92 3.40 20.16
C HIS A 166 -29.14 2.10 20.35
N ALA A 167 -29.69 1.13 21.09
CA ALA A 167 -29.07 -0.17 21.33
C ALA A 167 -28.93 -1.01 20.04
N TRP A 168 -28.04 -2.01 20.06
CA TRP A 168 -27.84 -2.91 18.91
C TRP A 168 -29.11 -3.72 18.61
N GLY A 169 -29.57 -3.70 17.36
CA GLY A 169 -30.78 -4.42 16.93
C GLY A 169 -32.00 -3.53 16.68
N THR A 170 -31.95 -2.24 17.05
CA THR A 170 -32.99 -1.29 16.69
C THR A 170 -32.91 -0.90 15.20
N ASP A 171 -34.06 -0.65 14.58
CA ASP A 171 -34.15 -0.28 13.16
C ASP A 171 -33.33 0.97 12.80
N PRO A 172 -33.30 2.05 13.61
CA PRO A 172 -32.46 3.22 13.33
C PRO A 172 -30.96 2.87 13.28
N ARG A 173 -30.48 2.00 14.19
CA ARG A 173 -29.08 1.59 14.23
C ARG A 173 -28.72 0.62 13.10
N ARG A 174 -29.67 -0.21 12.68
CA ARG A 174 -29.52 -1.10 11.52
C ARG A 174 -29.44 -0.30 10.22
N ALA A 175 -30.32 0.68 10.03
CA ALA A 175 -30.32 1.59 8.88
C ALA A 175 -28.95 2.27 8.70
N ILE A 176 -28.45 2.87 9.79
CA ILE A 176 -27.13 3.49 9.79
C ILE A 176 -26.03 2.45 9.49
N SER A 177 -26.02 1.31 10.18
CA SER A 177 -24.99 0.28 9.95
C SER A 177 -24.93 -0.21 8.49
N LEU A 178 -26.08 -0.30 7.82
CA LEU A 178 -26.17 -0.64 6.39
C LEU A 178 -25.64 0.50 5.52
N ALA A 179 -25.95 1.76 5.84
CA ALA A 179 -25.38 2.90 5.13
C ALA A 179 -23.84 2.96 5.25
N TYR A 180 -23.28 2.68 6.44
CA TYR A 180 -21.82 2.55 6.64
C TYR A 180 -21.22 1.44 5.76
N ALA A 181 -21.87 0.28 5.74
CA ALA A 181 -21.44 -0.87 4.95
C ALA A 181 -21.36 -0.52 3.45
N ASP A 182 -22.39 0.16 2.92
CA ASP A 182 -22.44 0.57 1.52
C ASP A 182 -21.37 1.61 1.17
N VAL A 183 -21.21 2.67 1.99
CA VAL A 183 -20.18 3.71 1.77
C VAL A 183 -18.78 3.09 1.85
N GLN A 184 -18.53 2.24 2.84
CA GLN A 184 -17.25 1.60 3.03
C GLN A 184 -16.92 0.63 1.88
N LYS A 185 -17.93 -0.05 1.30
CA LYS A 185 -17.77 -0.88 0.11
C LYS A 185 -17.36 -0.04 -1.10
N LYS A 186 -18.00 1.12 -1.32
CA LYS A 186 -17.61 2.05 -2.40
C LYS A 186 -16.14 2.49 -2.27
N MET A 187 -15.69 2.81 -1.06
CA MET A 187 -14.28 3.14 -0.80
C MET A 187 -13.33 2.00 -1.13
N CYS A 188 -13.69 0.76 -0.78
CA CYS A 188 -12.89 -0.42 -1.13
C CYS A 188 -12.84 -0.67 -2.65
N ILE A 189 -13.93 -0.38 -3.38
CA ILE A 189 -13.95 -0.46 -4.85
C ILE A 189 -12.99 0.58 -5.45
N VAL A 190 -13.01 1.82 -4.96
CA VAL A 190 -12.06 2.85 -5.40
C VAL A 190 -10.62 2.41 -5.12
N GLY A 191 -10.35 1.84 -3.94
CA GLY A 191 -9.03 1.27 -3.61
C GLY A 191 -8.61 0.14 -4.55
N LEU A 192 -9.54 -0.76 -4.92
CA LEU A 192 -9.29 -1.83 -5.89
C LEU A 192 -8.93 -1.28 -7.28
N CYS A 193 -9.62 -0.24 -7.74
CA CYS A 193 -9.32 0.43 -9.00
C CYS A 193 -7.92 1.07 -8.98
N LEU A 194 -7.50 1.64 -7.84
CA LEU A 194 -6.18 2.25 -7.68
C LEU A 194 -5.03 1.23 -7.63
N CYS A 195 -5.31 -0.05 -7.36
CA CYS A 195 -4.29 -1.10 -7.44
C CYS A 195 -3.79 -1.37 -8.87
N VAL A 196 -4.60 -1.04 -9.89
CA VAL A 196 -4.26 -1.22 -11.31
C VAL A 196 -3.17 -0.24 -11.79
N PRO A 197 -3.31 1.09 -11.65
CA PRO A 197 -2.25 2.03 -12.00
C PRO A 197 -1.01 1.81 -11.13
N MET A 198 -1.19 1.40 -9.87
CA MET A 198 -0.08 1.03 -8.99
C MET A 198 0.73 -0.14 -9.56
N LEU A 199 0.07 -1.18 -10.09
CA LEU A 199 0.77 -2.27 -10.78
C LEU A 199 1.58 -1.76 -11.99
N ALA A 200 1.02 -0.83 -12.77
CA ALA A 200 1.72 -0.24 -13.90
C ALA A 200 2.98 0.53 -13.47
N PHE A 201 2.91 1.30 -12.37
CA PHE A 201 4.08 1.97 -11.79
C PHE A 201 5.12 1.00 -11.23
N ILE A 202 4.71 -0.10 -10.59
CA ILE A 202 5.62 -1.14 -10.11
C ILE A 202 6.35 -1.81 -11.29
N LEU A 203 5.66 -2.04 -12.40
CA LEU A 203 6.30 -2.60 -13.60
C LEU A 203 7.35 -1.66 -14.19
N LEU A 204 7.13 -0.34 -14.11
CA LEU A 204 8.09 0.69 -14.53
C LEU A 204 9.30 0.81 -13.59
N LEU A 205 9.20 0.35 -12.34
CA LEU A 205 10.30 0.37 -11.38
C LEU A 205 11.46 -0.52 -11.86
N ARG A 206 12.70 -0.03 -11.75
CA ARG A 206 13.90 -0.80 -12.12
C ARG A 206 14.19 -1.88 -11.07
N ASP A 207 14.52 -3.10 -11.52
CA ASP A 207 14.97 -4.22 -10.68
C ASP A 207 16.46 -4.06 -10.38
N ASN A 208 16.79 -3.54 -9.19
CA ASN A 208 18.18 -3.45 -8.76
C ASN A 208 18.52 -4.66 -7.90
N ARG A 209 19.68 -5.27 -8.17
CA ARG A 209 20.19 -6.39 -7.36
C ARG A 209 20.83 -5.87 -6.08
N LEU A 210 20.56 -6.52 -4.95
CA LEU A 210 21.34 -6.30 -3.72
C LEU A 210 22.75 -6.86 -3.92
N THR A 211 23.76 -6.00 -3.92
CA THR A 211 25.18 -6.38 -3.86
C THR A 211 25.57 -6.72 -2.42
N ASP A 212 26.61 -7.53 -2.22
CA ASP A 212 27.11 -7.91 -0.89
C ASP A 212 27.84 -6.77 -0.16
N ASP A 213 28.22 -5.73 -0.90
CA ASP A 213 28.85 -4.54 -0.37
C ASP A 213 27.83 -3.69 0.38
N GLN A 214 28.24 -3.20 1.55
CA GLN A 214 27.44 -2.26 2.35
C GLN A 214 27.28 -0.91 1.63
N ASN A 215 28.15 -0.61 0.66
CA ASN A 215 28.22 0.67 -0.03
C ASN A 215 28.19 0.44 -1.55
N LEU A 216 27.41 1.24 -2.27
CA LEU A 216 27.50 1.32 -3.73
C LEU A 216 28.89 1.78 -4.18
N ASP A 217 29.56 2.62 -3.38
CA ASP A 217 30.91 3.09 -3.63
C ASP A 217 31.97 1.98 -3.44
N ASP A 218 31.69 0.97 -2.60
CA ASP A 218 32.58 -0.20 -2.43
C ASP A 218 32.36 -1.21 -3.57
N ALA A 219 31.12 -1.38 -4.03
CA ALA A 219 30.79 -2.17 -5.22
C ALA A 219 31.36 -1.58 -6.52
N ALA A 220 31.70 -0.29 -6.52
CA ALA A 220 32.42 0.39 -7.61
C ALA A 220 33.89 -0.03 -7.72
N ILE A 221 34.44 -0.60 -6.64
CA ILE A 221 35.86 -0.93 -6.49
C ILE A 221 35.99 -2.44 -6.76
N ASP A 222 35.76 -2.85 -8.00
CA ASP A 222 36.13 -4.18 -8.47
C ASP A 222 37.67 -4.18 -8.69
N PRO A 223 38.45 -5.15 -8.14
CA PRO A 223 39.92 -5.14 -8.17
C PRO A 223 40.55 -5.24 -9.58
N GLU A 224 39.75 -5.46 -10.64
CA GLU A 224 40.22 -5.44 -12.04
C GLU A 224 40.32 -4.02 -12.65
N SER A 225 39.81 -2.98 -11.97
CA SER A 225 39.76 -1.60 -12.50
C SER A 225 40.89 -0.68 -12.03
N GLY A 226 41.81 -1.15 -11.17
CA GLY A 226 43.01 -0.39 -10.79
C GLY A 226 42.78 0.94 -10.07
N VAL A 227 41.58 1.18 -9.51
CA VAL A 227 41.26 2.43 -8.80
C VAL A 227 41.56 2.27 -7.30
N THR A 228 42.62 2.93 -6.85
CA THR A 228 43.04 2.99 -5.45
C THR A 228 42.12 3.88 -4.61
N ALA A 229 41.99 3.56 -3.32
CA ALA A 229 41.22 4.24 -2.26
C ALA A 229 41.42 5.77 -2.08
N ALA A 230 42.24 6.41 -2.92
CA ALA A 230 42.51 7.84 -2.95
C ALA A 230 41.49 8.64 -3.78
N ASP A 231 40.65 8.00 -4.60
CA ASP A 231 39.65 8.69 -5.44
C ASP A 231 38.31 8.92 -4.72
N ARG A 232 38.38 9.12 -3.39
CA ARG A 232 37.28 9.32 -2.45
C ARG A 232 36.48 10.63 -2.71
N GLY A 233 36.73 11.31 -3.83
CA GLY A 233 36.21 12.64 -4.16
C GLY A 233 35.23 12.70 -5.33
N LYS A 234 34.87 11.58 -5.97
CA LYS A 234 33.82 11.56 -6.98
C LYS A 234 32.80 10.47 -6.66
N SER A 235 31.80 10.85 -5.87
CA SER A 235 30.49 10.18 -5.77
C SER A 235 29.94 9.99 -7.19
N ARG A 236 30.27 8.84 -7.80
CA ARG A 236 29.68 8.38 -9.05
C ARG A 236 28.41 7.65 -8.65
N VAL A 237 27.25 8.23 -8.99
CA VAL A 237 26.02 7.45 -9.05
C VAL A 237 26.24 6.42 -10.14
N ILE A 238 26.62 5.19 -9.77
CA ILE A 238 26.75 4.09 -10.72
C ILE A 238 25.33 3.75 -11.14
N PHE A 239 24.93 4.28 -12.30
CA PHE A 239 23.78 3.77 -13.03
C PHE A 239 24.16 2.40 -13.59
N ASN A 240 24.27 1.38 -12.74
CA ASN A 240 24.44 0.03 -13.24
C ASN A 240 23.17 -0.31 -14.01
N ASP A 241 23.32 -0.67 -15.28
CA ASP A 241 22.21 -1.00 -16.16
C ASP A 241 21.73 -2.42 -15.82
N ASP A 242 21.17 -2.56 -14.62
CA ASP A 242 20.62 -3.82 -14.15
C ASP A 242 19.46 -4.21 -15.05
N LYS A 243 19.65 -5.34 -15.75
CA LYS A 243 18.68 -5.91 -16.69
C LYS A 243 17.38 -6.22 -15.94
N ASP A 244 16.36 -5.43 -16.22
CA ASP A 244 15.00 -5.64 -15.74
C ASP A 244 14.41 -6.94 -16.31
N VAL A 245 14.66 -8.09 -15.67
CA VAL A 245 14.15 -9.39 -16.15
C VAL A 245 12.63 -9.37 -16.30
N ILE A 246 11.91 -8.63 -15.45
CA ILE A 246 10.44 -8.53 -15.50
C ILE A 246 9.97 -7.63 -16.65
N LEU A 247 10.62 -6.48 -16.90
CA LEU A 247 10.26 -5.65 -18.06
C LEU A 247 10.69 -6.31 -19.36
N ASP A 248 11.82 -7.02 -19.40
CA ASP A 248 12.26 -7.75 -20.59
C ASP A 248 11.37 -8.96 -20.88
N THR A 249 10.87 -9.65 -19.85
CA THR A 249 9.90 -10.73 -20.02
C THR A 249 8.55 -10.18 -20.47
N LEU A 250 8.08 -9.07 -19.90
CA LEU A 250 6.85 -8.40 -20.32
C LEU A 250 6.97 -7.81 -21.73
N LYS A 251 8.10 -7.18 -22.08
CA LYS A 251 8.41 -6.66 -23.42
C LYS A 251 8.51 -7.79 -24.44
N LYS A 252 9.10 -8.94 -24.08
CA LYS A 252 9.07 -10.16 -24.89
C LYS A 252 7.65 -10.69 -25.09
N LEU A 253 6.80 -10.62 -24.08
CA LEU A 253 5.39 -11.05 -24.14
C LEU A 253 4.51 -10.08 -24.96
N VAL A 254 4.82 -8.78 -24.94
CA VAL A 254 4.13 -7.71 -25.68
C VAL A 254 4.78 -7.45 -27.07
N GLY A 255 5.81 -8.21 -27.45
CA GLY A 255 6.46 -8.11 -28.77
C GLY A 255 7.29 -6.85 -29.01
N ILE A 256 7.61 -6.08 -27.96
CA ILE A 256 8.46 -4.88 -28.06
C ILE A 256 9.91 -5.29 -27.87
N LYS A 257 10.73 -5.11 -28.92
CA LYS A 257 12.16 -5.43 -28.90
C LYS A 257 12.86 -4.59 -27.80
N PRO A 258 13.64 -5.20 -26.88
CA PRO A 258 14.39 -4.45 -25.89
C PRO A 258 15.44 -3.58 -26.61
N ARG A 259 15.47 -2.27 -26.29
CA ARG A 259 16.51 -1.36 -26.78
C ARG A 259 17.85 -1.81 -26.19
N THR A 260 18.60 -2.55 -26.98
CA THR A 260 19.98 -2.94 -26.68
C THR A 260 20.89 -1.73 -26.90
N GLY A 261 21.59 -1.30 -25.85
CA GLY A 261 22.83 -0.52 -25.91
C GLY A 261 22.70 0.96 -26.30
N LEU A 262 22.67 1.84 -25.29
CA LEU A 262 23.32 3.14 -25.42
C LEU A 262 24.74 2.99 -24.85
N LYS A 263 25.70 2.99 -25.78
CA LYS A 263 27.13 3.02 -25.51
C LYS A 263 27.43 4.07 -24.43
N GLU A 264 28.17 3.61 -23.44
CA GLU A 264 29.00 4.38 -22.52
C GLU A 264 29.58 5.63 -23.21
N LYS A 265 29.04 6.80 -22.88
CA LYS A 265 29.72 8.08 -23.08
C LYS A 265 30.08 8.58 -21.70
N SER A 266 31.26 8.18 -21.25
CA SER A 266 31.97 8.83 -20.15
C SER A 266 32.26 10.29 -20.56
N VAL A 267 31.34 11.19 -20.26
CA VAL A 267 31.62 12.63 -20.37
C VAL A 267 32.35 13.04 -19.10
N SER A 268 33.68 12.96 -19.15
CA SER A 268 34.57 13.61 -18.20
C SER A 268 34.44 15.12 -18.38
N TYR A 269 33.69 15.78 -17.50
CA TYR A 269 33.79 17.23 -17.35
C TYR A 269 35.08 17.56 -16.58
N THR A 270 36.13 17.90 -17.33
CA THR A 270 37.26 18.66 -16.81
C THR A 270 36.88 20.13 -16.92
N ARG A 271 36.72 20.83 -15.79
CA ARG A 271 36.69 22.30 -15.78
C ARG A 271 38.13 22.78 -15.69
N GLU A 272 38.54 23.59 -16.66
CA GLU A 272 39.63 24.56 -16.49
C GLU A 272 39.22 25.64 -15.46
#